data_AF-A0A2G9UJ37-F1
#
_entry.id   AF-A0A2G9UJ37-F1
#
_cell.length_a   1.000
_cell.length_b   1.000
_cell.length_c   1.000
_cell.angle_alpha   90.00
_cell.angle_beta   90.00
_cell.angle_gamma   90.00
#
_symmetry.space_group_name_H-M   'P 1'
#
loop_
_entity.id
_entity.type
_entity.pdbx_description
1 polymer ?
#
loop_
_entity_poly.entity_id
_entity_poly.type
_entity_poly.pdbx_seq_one_letter_code
_entity_poly.pdbx_strand_id
1 'polypeptide(L)'
;MSITIPGSLVNKTKKHFMGMPAPAGYVPGVGRGATGFTTRSDIGPAREATDVPEAGTGPPSKKAKEETKEDPEEQLNDNNYDEFEGYAGSLFAQDPYDKEDEEADEVYLAVETRIDERRKDYREKKYKEAIEKYRKERPKIQQEFSDLKRQLSEVTEDEWVAIPEVGDSRNKTKRNPRAEK
;
A
#
# COMPACT_ATOMS: atom_id res chain seq x y z
N MET A 1 22.56 -23.65 32.77
CA MET A 1 23.63 -24.06 31.83
C MET A 1 23.26 -23.52 30.46
N SER A 2 23.92 -22.45 30.01
CA SER A 2 23.65 -21.78 28.75
C SER A 2 24.58 -22.32 27.65
N ILE A 3 24.00 -22.96 26.64
CA ILE A 3 24.73 -23.43 25.47
C ILE A 3 25.16 -22.19 24.67
N THR A 4 26.45 -21.94 24.63
CA THR A 4 27.09 -20.86 23.87
C THR A 4 27.46 -21.41 22.50
N ILE A 5 26.78 -20.94 21.45
CA ILE A 5 27.16 -21.23 20.06
C ILE A 5 28.28 -20.23 19.70
N PRO A 6 29.50 -20.69 19.38
CA PRO A 6 30.60 -19.80 19.04
C PRO A 6 30.36 -19.17 17.66
N GLY A 7 30.32 -17.83 17.60
CA GLY A 7 30.22 -17.07 16.33
C GLY A 7 29.16 -15.98 16.28
N SER A 8 28.25 -15.89 17.25
CA SER A 8 27.22 -14.84 17.27
C SER A 8 27.74 -13.56 17.94
N LEU A 9 28.36 -12.68 17.14
CA LEU A 9 28.71 -11.30 17.51
C LEU A 9 27.49 -10.35 17.47
N VAL A 10 26.27 -10.87 17.36
CA VAL A 10 25.07 -10.05 17.25
C VAL A 10 24.55 -9.69 18.63
N ASN A 11 24.74 -8.43 18.99
CA ASN A 11 24.25 -7.81 20.21
C ASN A 11 22.71 -7.93 20.25
N LYS A 12 22.16 -8.76 21.14
CA LYS A 12 20.74 -9.14 21.20
C LYS A 12 19.77 -7.97 21.44
N THR A 13 20.28 -6.78 21.77
CA THR A 13 19.50 -5.56 22.02
C THR A 13 19.28 -4.69 20.78
N LYS A 14 20.03 -4.89 19.69
CA LYS A 14 19.82 -4.19 18.42
C LYS A 14 19.02 -5.08 17.47
N LYS A 15 17.85 -4.61 17.01
CA LYS A 15 17.16 -5.20 15.86
C LYS A 15 18.04 -5.00 14.63
N HIS A 16 18.92 -5.96 14.37
CA HIS A 16 20.03 -5.89 13.41
C HIS A 16 19.61 -5.63 11.95
N PHE A 17 18.32 -5.72 11.62
CA PHE A 17 17.82 -5.60 10.25
C PHE A 17 17.14 -4.25 9.94
N MET A 18 16.65 -3.53 10.96
CA MET A 18 15.88 -2.30 10.74
C MET A 18 16.85 -1.13 10.48
N GLY A 19 16.90 -0.63 9.24
CA GLY A 19 17.80 0.44 8.81
C GLY A 19 19.09 -0.03 8.11
N MET A 20 19.31 -1.34 7.93
CA MET A 20 20.34 -1.83 7.01
C MET A 20 19.79 -1.85 5.58
N PRO A 21 20.56 -1.47 4.56
CA PRO A 21 20.16 -1.67 3.17
C PRO A 21 19.97 -3.17 2.90
N ALA A 22 19.07 -3.50 1.97
CA ALA A 22 18.85 -4.88 1.57
C ALA A 22 20.18 -5.53 1.14
N PRO A 23 20.47 -6.77 1.58
CA PRO A 23 21.69 -7.46 1.17
C PRO A 23 21.79 -7.57 -0.36
N ALA A 24 22.99 -7.38 -0.91
CA ALA A 24 23.22 -7.48 -2.34
C ALA A 24 22.85 -8.88 -2.85
N GLY A 25 22.01 -8.94 -3.90
CA GLY A 25 21.52 -10.20 -4.48
C GLY A 25 20.37 -10.87 -3.70
N TYR A 26 19.84 -10.24 -2.65
CA TYR A 26 18.65 -10.76 -1.97
C TYR A 26 17.43 -10.72 -2.89
N VAL A 27 16.81 -11.88 -3.10
CA VAL A 27 15.51 -12.01 -3.75
C VAL A 27 14.46 -12.24 -2.64
N PRO A 28 13.46 -11.34 -2.49
CA PRO A 28 12.43 -11.49 -1.48
C PRO A 28 11.68 -12.81 -1.66
N GLY A 29 11.34 -13.47 -0.55
CA GLY A 29 10.67 -14.78 -0.54
C GLY A 29 11.63 -15.97 -0.78
N VAL A 30 12.50 -15.89 -1.78
CA VAL A 30 13.39 -17.00 -2.17
C VAL A 30 14.39 -17.36 -1.07
N GLY A 31 15.07 -16.37 -0.47
CA GLY A 31 16.04 -16.61 0.62
C GLY A 31 15.43 -17.19 1.90
N ARG A 32 14.09 -17.13 2.04
CA ARG A 32 13.33 -17.76 3.14
C ARG A 32 12.82 -19.16 2.76
N GLY A 33 12.98 -19.58 1.50
CA GLY A 33 12.34 -20.79 0.96
C GLY A 33 10.84 -20.63 0.75
N ALA A 34 10.34 -19.40 0.59
CA ALA A 34 8.94 -19.18 0.23
C ALA A 34 8.75 -19.49 -1.26
N THR A 35 7.97 -20.52 -1.54
CA THR A 35 7.45 -20.85 -2.87
C THR A 35 5.95 -20.61 -2.86
N GLY A 36 5.40 -19.93 -3.87
CA GLY A 36 3.95 -19.78 -4.01
C GLY A 36 3.26 -21.14 -4.06
N PHE A 37 2.06 -21.26 -3.48
CA PHE A 37 1.29 -22.50 -3.57
C PHE A 37 0.90 -22.73 -5.02
N THR A 38 1.40 -23.80 -5.64
CA THR A 38 1.02 -24.17 -7.00
C THR A 38 -0.43 -24.66 -6.99
N THR A 39 -1.33 -23.98 -7.69
CA THR A 39 -2.69 -24.47 -7.89
C THR A 39 -2.74 -25.39 -9.11
N ARG A 40 -3.84 -26.15 -9.27
CA ARG A 40 -4.03 -27.06 -10.42
C ARG A 40 -3.97 -26.33 -11.77
N SER A 41 -4.19 -25.02 -11.79
CA SER A 41 -4.12 -24.18 -12.98
C SER A 41 -2.69 -23.79 -13.36
N ASP A 42 -1.75 -23.78 -12.40
CA ASP A 42 -0.34 -23.39 -12.60
C ASP A 42 0.53 -24.56 -13.11
N ILE A 43 0.07 -25.78 -12.86
CA ILE A 43 0.76 -27.01 -13.26
C ILE A 43 0.34 -27.36 -14.70
N GLY A 44 0.86 -26.60 -15.66
CA GLY A 44 0.93 -27.06 -17.06
C GLY A 44 1.75 -28.37 -17.17
N PRO A 45 1.75 -29.06 -18.32
CA PRO A 45 2.13 -30.47 -18.42
C PRO A 45 3.61 -30.84 -18.12
N ALA A 46 4.48 -29.92 -17.71
CA ALA A 46 5.85 -30.27 -17.30
C ALA A 46 6.57 -29.14 -16.53
N ARG A 47 6.37 -29.03 -15.21
CA ARG A 47 7.43 -28.51 -14.32
C ARG A 47 7.61 -29.46 -13.13
N GLU A 48 8.80 -30.02 -12.99
CA GLU A 48 9.22 -30.76 -11.80
C GLU A 48 9.49 -29.77 -10.65
N ALA A 49 9.11 -30.16 -9.43
CA ALA A 49 9.18 -29.35 -8.21
C ALA A 49 10.60 -29.06 -7.69
N THR A 50 11.64 -29.32 -8.48
CA THR A 50 13.07 -29.15 -8.13
C THR A 50 13.70 -27.87 -8.72
N ASP A 51 12.93 -27.07 -9.46
CA ASP A 51 13.41 -25.86 -10.14
C ASP A 51 13.46 -24.65 -9.19
N VAL A 52 14.18 -24.79 -8.07
CA VAL A 52 14.63 -23.64 -7.27
C VAL A 52 15.85 -23.08 -7.99
N PRO A 53 15.88 -21.80 -8.39
CA PRO A 53 17.06 -21.26 -9.06
C PRO A 53 18.24 -21.28 -8.08
N GLU A 54 19.14 -22.22 -8.31
CA GLU A 54 20.44 -22.30 -7.64
C GLU A 54 21.21 -21.00 -7.91
N ALA A 55 21.76 -20.43 -6.84
CA ALA A 55 22.35 -19.10 -6.81
C ALA A 55 23.44 -18.91 -7.89
N GLY A 56 23.07 -18.31 -9.02
CA GLY A 56 23.99 -17.84 -10.03
C GLY A 56 24.73 -16.59 -9.57
N THR A 57 25.99 -16.74 -9.17
CA THR A 57 26.96 -15.62 -9.07
C THR A 57 27.17 -15.02 -10.47
N GLY A 58 26.47 -13.93 -10.78
CA GLY A 58 26.64 -13.15 -12.00
C GLY A 58 26.43 -11.66 -11.73
N PRO A 59 27.19 -10.76 -12.38
CA PRO A 59 27.07 -9.33 -12.13
C PRO A 59 25.70 -8.84 -12.62
N PRO A 60 25.02 -7.94 -11.88
CA PRO A 60 23.68 -7.52 -12.23
C PRO A 60 23.70 -6.79 -13.57
N SER A 61 23.00 -7.34 -14.56
CA SER A 61 22.63 -6.62 -15.77
C SER A 61 21.90 -5.35 -15.36
N LYS A 62 22.41 -4.19 -15.75
CA LYS A 62 21.74 -2.89 -15.60
C LYS A 62 20.40 -2.92 -16.34
N LYS A 63 19.33 -3.31 -15.65
CA LYS A 63 17.97 -3.05 -16.12
C LYS A 63 17.57 -1.65 -15.68
N ALA A 64 16.97 -0.96 -16.64
CA ALA A 64 16.55 0.41 -16.54
C ALA A 64 15.62 0.65 -15.34
N LYS A 65 15.66 1.90 -14.91
CA LYS A 65 14.94 2.48 -13.80
C LYS A 65 13.42 2.34 -14.00
N GLU A 66 12.77 1.66 -13.06
CA GLU A 66 11.51 2.08 -12.44
C GLU A 66 10.32 2.34 -13.37
N GLU A 67 9.62 1.28 -13.74
CA GLU A 67 8.16 1.28 -13.71
C GLU A 67 7.76 0.32 -12.59
N THR A 68 6.99 0.82 -11.64
CA THR A 68 6.35 0.03 -10.60
C THR A 68 5.49 -1.03 -11.28
N LYS A 69 6.04 -2.23 -11.49
CA LYS A 69 5.22 -3.44 -11.62
C LYS A 69 4.54 -3.61 -10.27
N GLU A 70 3.43 -2.92 -10.08
CA GLU A 70 2.45 -3.32 -9.08
C GLU A 70 2.12 -4.78 -9.40
N ASP A 71 2.25 -5.63 -8.39
CA ASP A 71 2.02 -7.06 -8.54
C ASP A 71 0.56 -7.24 -9.02
N PRO A 72 0.29 -7.93 -10.15
CA PRO A 72 -1.09 -8.17 -10.60
C PRO A 72 -1.96 -8.80 -9.50
N GLU A 73 -1.34 -9.52 -8.56
CA GLU A 73 -1.99 -10.10 -7.38
C GLU A 73 -2.48 -9.04 -6.37
N GLU A 74 -1.84 -7.87 -6.25
CA GLU A 74 -2.28 -6.80 -5.33
C GLU A 74 -3.50 -6.05 -5.87
N GLN A 75 -3.67 -5.99 -7.20
CA GLN A 75 -4.82 -5.36 -7.86
C GLN A 75 -6.07 -6.26 -7.87
N LEU A 76 -5.92 -7.56 -7.59
CA LEU A 76 -7.00 -8.55 -7.55
C LEU A 76 -7.63 -8.72 -6.15
N ASN A 77 -7.56 -7.69 -5.30
CA ASN A 77 -8.15 -7.73 -3.97
C ASN A 77 -9.64 -7.29 -3.96
N ASP A 78 -10.39 -7.75 -2.97
CA ASP A 78 -11.82 -7.43 -2.83
C ASP A 78 -12.12 -5.93 -2.63
N ASN A 79 -11.17 -5.13 -2.14
CA ASN A 79 -11.38 -3.67 -2.03
C ASN A 79 -11.31 -2.99 -3.41
N ASN A 80 -10.63 -3.61 -4.36
CA ASN A 80 -10.54 -3.14 -5.74
C ASN A 80 -11.63 -3.74 -6.64
N TYR A 81 -12.37 -4.75 -6.17
CA TYR A 81 -13.45 -5.38 -6.90
C TYR A 81 -14.80 -4.73 -6.56
N ASP A 82 -15.52 -4.29 -7.59
CA ASP A 82 -16.94 -3.93 -7.52
C ASP A 82 -17.78 -4.98 -8.25
N GLU A 83 -18.98 -5.27 -7.74
CA GLU A 83 -19.86 -6.31 -8.33
C GLU A 83 -20.39 -5.92 -9.71
N PHE A 84 -20.55 -4.62 -9.98
CA PHE A 84 -21.07 -4.13 -11.25
C PHE A 84 -19.95 -3.83 -12.24
N GLU A 85 -18.91 -3.11 -11.82
CA GLU A 85 -17.82 -2.65 -12.69
C GLU A 85 -16.63 -3.62 -12.76
N GLY A 86 -16.57 -4.63 -11.88
CA GLY A 86 -15.46 -5.58 -11.79
C GLY A 86 -14.25 -5.00 -11.06
N TYR A 87 -13.04 -5.43 -11.42
CA TYR A 87 -11.82 -4.89 -10.83
C TYR A 87 -11.55 -3.47 -11.34
N ALA A 88 -11.34 -2.53 -10.43
CA ALA A 88 -11.00 -1.16 -10.77
C ALA A 88 -9.59 -1.08 -11.37
N GLY A 89 -9.46 -0.32 -12.46
CA GLY A 89 -8.21 -0.18 -13.21
C GLY A 89 -8.46 -0.25 -14.72
N SER A 90 -7.70 0.53 -15.49
CA SER A 90 -7.76 0.48 -16.95
C SER A 90 -6.77 -0.56 -17.47
N LEU A 91 -7.28 -1.53 -18.24
CA LEU A 91 -6.45 -2.56 -18.89
C LEU A 91 -5.63 -2.01 -20.06
N PHE A 92 -6.08 -0.91 -20.68
CA PHE A 92 -5.50 -0.37 -21.93
C PHE A 92 -4.47 0.74 -21.70
N ALA A 93 -4.19 1.09 -20.44
CA ALA A 93 -3.25 2.18 -20.11
C ALA A 93 -1.77 1.83 -20.38
N GLN A 94 -1.45 0.56 -20.66
CA GLN A 94 -0.08 0.07 -20.86
C GLN A 94 0.29 -0.11 -22.34
N ASP A 95 -0.70 -0.04 -23.24
CA ASP A 95 -0.45 -0.20 -24.66
C ASP A 95 0.21 1.07 -25.24
N PRO A 96 1.03 0.95 -26.30
CA PRO A 96 1.61 2.11 -26.97
C PRO A 96 0.49 3.06 -27.42
N TYR A 97 0.54 4.30 -26.91
CA TYR A 97 -0.44 5.34 -27.22
C TYR A 97 0.17 6.33 -28.20
N ASP A 98 -0.46 6.48 -29.36
CA ASP A 98 0.01 7.38 -30.41
C ASP A 98 -0.86 8.65 -30.53
N LYS A 99 -0.54 9.47 -31.53
CA LYS A 99 -1.24 10.73 -31.73
C LYS A 99 -2.64 10.54 -32.31
N GLU A 100 -2.86 9.47 -33.06
CA GLU A 100 -4.18 9.15 -33.60
C GLU A 100 -5.11 8.70 -32.46
N ASP A 101 -4.59 7.97 -31.47
CA ASP A 101 -5.30 7.63 -30.24
C ASP A 101 -5.69 8.88 -29.43
N GLU A 102 -4.77 9.86 -29.29
CA GLU A 102 -5.05 11.14 -28.62
C GLU A 102 -6.19 11.92 -29.31
N GLU A 103 -6.12 12.05 -30.64
CA GLU A 103 -7.15 12.72 -31.43
C GLU A 103 -8.50 11.98 -31.35
N ALA A 104 -8.48 10.64 -31.30
CA ALA A 104 -9.68 9.85 -31.11
C ALA A 104 -10.31 10.09 -29.73
N ASP A 105 -9.53 10.05 -28.66
CA ASP A 105 -10.00 10.28 -27.30
C ASP A 105 -10.58 11.69 -27.14
N GLU A 106 -9.97 12.71 -27.74
CA GLU A 106 -10.53 14.06 -27.77
C GLU A 106 -11.93 14.11 -28.41
N VAL A 107 -12.11 13.42 -29.54
CA VAL A 107 -13.40 13.36 -30.23
C VAL A 107 -14.45 12.61 -29.40
N TYR A 108 -14.09 11.47 -28.80
CA TYR A 108 -15.01 10.70 -27.96
C TYR A 108 -15.39 11.47 -26.68
N LEU A 109 -14.42 12.12 -26.03
CA LEU A 109 -14.66 12.98 -24.87
C LEU A 109 -15.58 14.16 -25.20
N ALA A 110 -15.42 14.76 -26.38
CA ALA A 110 -16.29 15.85 -26.85
C ALA A 110 -17.74 15.37 -27.06
N VAL A 111 -17.93 14.16 -27.58
CA VAL A 111 -19.25 13.55 -27.74
C VAL A 111 -19.90 13.30 -26.37
N GLU A 112 -19.16 12.71 -25.42
CA GLU A 112 -19.65 12.45 -24.07
C GLU A 112 -20.02 13.74 -23.35
N THR A 113 -19.14 14.75 -23.42
CA THR A 113 -19.38 16.08 -22.85
C THR A 113 -20.67 16.70 -23.40
N ARG A 114 -20.88 16.64 -24.72
CA ARG A 114 -22.09 17.15 -25.37
C ARG A 114 -23.36 16.41 -24.93
N ILE A 115 -23.28 15.09 -24.72
CA ILE A 115 -24.41 14.30 -24.23
C ILE A 115 -24.78 14.75 -22.81
N ASP A 116 -23.78 15.01 -21.98
CA ASP A 116 -23.91 15.40 -20.58
C ASP A 116 -24.39 16.85 -20.38
N GLU A 117 -24.03 17.76 -21.27
CA GLU A 117 -24.43 19.18 -21.27
C GLU A 117 -25.95 19.38 -21.09
N ARG A 118 -26.78 18.50 -21.67
CA ARG A 118 -28.26 18.62 -21.65
C ARG A 118 -28.86 18.79 -20.26
N ARG A 119 -28.22 18.26 -19.22
CA ARG A 119 -28.67 18.37 -17.81
C ARG A 119 -27.54 18.71 -16.86
N LYS A 120 -26.41 19.17 -17.37
CA LYS A 120 -25.19 19.40 -16.59
C LYS A 120 -25.44 20.32 -15.41
N ASP A 121 -25.95 21.52 -15.67
CA ASP A 121 -26.19 22.53 -14.62
C ASP A 121 -27.11 22.03 -13.50
N TYR A 122 -28.20 21.33 -13.85
CA TYR A 122 -29.13 20.78 -12.86
C TYR A 122 -28.50 19.63 -12.07
N ARG A 123 -27.80 18.71 -12.74
CA ARG A 123 -27.13 17.55 -12.13
C ARG A 123 -26.03 18.02 -11.18
N GLU A 124 -25.17 18.93 -11.64
CA GLU A 124 -24.07 19.49 -10.87
C GLU A 124 -24.56 20.32 -9.69
N LYS A 125 -25.58 21.17 -9.88
CA LYS A 125 -26.16 21.94 -8.77
C LYS A 125 -26.75 21.02 -7.70
N LYS A 126 -27.54 20.02 -8.10
CA LYS A 126 -28.12 19.05 -7.16
C LYS A 126 -27.04 18.21 -6.47
N TYR A 127 -26.03 17.77 -7.20
CA TYR A 127 -24.90 17.02 -6.65
C TYR A 127 -24.09 17.87 -5.65
N LYS A 128 -23.84 19.14 -5.98
CA LYS A 128 -23.16 20.10 -5.11
C LYS A 128 -23.95 20.35 -3.83
N GLU A 129 -25.24 20.64 -3.93
CA GLU A 129 -26.13 20.83 -2.77
C GLU A 129 -26.20 19.56 -1.90
N ALA A 130 -26.27 18.38 -2.52
CA ALA A 130 -26.30 17.11 -1.80
C ALA A 130 -24.97 16.84 -1.07
N ILE A 131 -23.82 17.08 -1.71
CA ILE A 131 -22.51 16.95 -1.08
C ILE A 131 -22.35 17.97 0.05
N GLU A 132 -22.74 19.22 -0.15
CA GLU A 132 -22.63 20.27 0.85
C GLU A 132 -23.47 19.93 2.08
N LYS A 133 -24.72 19.50 1.86
CA LYS A 133 -25.59 19.04 2.94
C LYS A 133 -25.00 17.82 3.65
N TYR A 134 -24.51 16.81 2.90
CA TYR A 134 -23.88 15.63 3.47
C TYR A 134 -22.65 15.97 4.30
N ARG A 135 -21.77 16.85 3.81
CA ARG A 135 -20.58 17.31 4.55
C ARG A 135 -20.93 18.13 5.79
N LYS A 136 -22.04 18.86 5.76
CA LYS A 136 -22.54 19.59 6.92
C LYS A 136 -23.16 18.67 7.97
N GLU A 137 -23.87 17.62 7.54
CA GLU A 137 -24.49 16.63 8.43
C GLU A 137 -23.48 15.63 8.98
N ARG A 138 -22.49 15.23 8.17
CA ARG A 138 -21.43 14.28 8.48
C ARG A 138 -20.09 14.82 7.96
N PRO A 139 -19.49 15.79 8.67
CA PRO A 139 -18.14 16.23 8.34
C PRO A 139 -17.17 15.06 8.41
N LYS A 140 -16.08 15.11 7.63
CA LYS A 140 -15.01 14.12 7.79
C LYS A 140 -14.35 14.35 9.16
N ILE A 141 -13.91 13.28 9.82
CA ILE A 141 -13.23 13.36 11.12
C ILE A 141 -12.08 14.39 11.09
N GLN A 142 -11.28 14.41 10.03
CA GLN A 142 -10.20 15.37 9.85
C GLN A 142 -10.67 16.84 9.76
N GLN A 143 -11.88 17.09 9.26
CA GLN A 143 -12.47 18.42 9.17
C GLN A 143 -12.96 18.91 10.55
N GLU A 144 -13.51 18.01 11.36
CA GLU A 144 -13.93 18.30 12.75
C GLU A 144 -12.76 18.78 13.62
N PHE A 145 -11.56 18.24 13.38
CA PHE A 145 -10.35 18.60 14.13
C PHE A 145 -9.42 19.58 13.38
N SER A 146 -9.88 20.18 12.29
CA SER A 146 -9.03 21.05 11.45
C SER A 146 -8.59 22.33 12.17
N ASP A 147 -9.44 22.85 13.05
CA ASP A 147 -9.18 23.99 13.93
C ASP A 147 -8.17 23.64 15.04
N LEU A 148 -8.34 22.51 15.72
CA LEU A 148 -7.41 22.00 16.71
C LEU A 148 -6.05 21.67 16.08
N LYS A 149 -6.04 21.09 14.88
CA LYS A 149 -4.80 20.83 14.13
C LYS A 149 -4.08 22.14 13.76
N ARG A 150 -4.81 23.21 13.47
CA ARG A 150 -4.20 24.54 13.23
C ARG A 150 -3.62 25.11 14.53
N GLN A 151 -4.34 25.01 15.64
CA GLN A 151 -3.83 25.44 16.96
C GLN A 151 -2.58 24.64 17.38
N LEU A 152 -2.49 23.36 16.99
CA LEU A 152 -1.33 22.54 17.27
C LEU A 152 -0.02 23.08 16.64
N SER A 153 -0.11 23.94 15.63
CA SER A 153 1.08 24.63 15.06
C SER A 153 1.69 25.68 15.98
N GLU A 154 0.96 26.12 17.02
CA GLU A 154 1.46 27.08 18.01
C GLU A 154 2.37 26.40 19.05
N VAL A 155 2.31 25.06 19.17
CA VAL A 155 3.11 24.27 20.12
C VAL A 155 4.56 24.17 19.63
N THR A 156 5.49 24.54 20.50
CA THR A 156 6.93 24.54 20.20
C THR A 156 7.55 23.14 20.25
N GLU A 157 8.67 22.94 19.56
CA GLU A 157 9.38 21.65 19.59
C GLU A 157 9.80 21.22 21.01
N ASP A 158 10.15 22.18 21.86
CA ASP A 158 10.50 21.89 23.27
C ASP A 158 9.29 21.33 24.04
N GLU A 159 8.09 21.86 23.81
CA GLU A 159 6.85 21.36 24.39
C GLU A 159 6.49 19.97 23.84
N TRP A 160 6.79 19.69 22.58
CA TRP A 160 6.64 18.35 21.99
C TRP A 160 7.53 17.31 22.67
N VAL A 161 8.79 17.66 22.98
CA VAL A 161 9.71 16.76 23.69
C VAL A 161 9.29 16.56 25.14
N ALA A 162 8.62 17.53 25.75
CA ALA A 162 8.16 17.48 27.13
C ALA A 162 6.88 16.66 27.36
N ILE A 163 6.25 16.10 26.32
CA ILE A 163 5.03 15.29 26.44
C ILE A 163 5.31 14.03 27.28
N PRO A 164 4.62 13.83 28.43
CA PRO A 164 4.81 12.64 29.24
C PRO A 164 4.24 11.37 28.60
N GLU A 165 4.87 10.24 28.86
CA GLU A 165 4.35 8.93 28.48
C GLU A 165 3.10 8.55 29.28
N VAL A 166 2.21 7.77 28.66
CA VAL A 166 0.98 7.26 29.28
C VAL A 166 1.31 6.19 30.33
N GLY A 167 1.65 6.61 31.54
CA GLY A 167 1.84 5.69 32.67
C GLY A 167 0.59 4.84 32.98
N ASP A 168 0.71 3.87 33.89
CA ASP A 168 -0.43 3.01 34.29
C ASP A 168 -1.41 3.74 35.22
N SER A 169 -2.21 4.64 34.64
CA SER A 169 -3.19 5.48 35.33
C SER A 169 -4.28 4.68 36.07
N ARG A 170 -4.57 3.45 35.61
CA ARG A 170 -5.63 2.60 36.17
C ARG A 170 -5.10 1.39 36.96
N ASN A 171 -3.79 1.34 37.23
CA ASN A 171 -3.08 0.19 37.81
C ASN A 171 -3.51 -1.15 37.16
N LYS A 172 -3.79 -1.15 35.85
CA LYS A 172 -4.30 -2.33 35.13
C LYS A 172 -3.25 -3.44 35.13
N THR A 173 -1.98 -3.08 35.04
CA THR A 173 -0.84 -4.01 35.07
C THR A 173 -0.77 -4.76 36.40
N LYS A 174 -1.07 -4.07 37.51
CA LYS A 174 -1.14 -4.68 38.85
C LYS A 174 -2.41 -5.51 39.07
N ARG A 175 -3.54 -5.10 38.46
CA ARG A 175 -4.84 -5.76 38.65
C ARG A 175 -5.03 -7.00 37.78
N ASN A 176 -4.43 -7.01 36.60
CA ASN A 176 -4.38 -8.19 35.75
C ASN A 176 -2.92 -8.49 35.43
N PRO A 177 -2.15 -9.00 36.40
CA PRO A 177 -0.84 -9.54 36.10
C PRO A 177 -1.11 -10.69 35.14
N ARG A 178 -0.92 -10.43 33.84
CA ARG A 178 -0.94 -11.48 32.83
C ARG A 178 0.08 -12.50 33.34
N ALA A 179 -0.40 -13.67 33.76
CA ALA A 179 0.49 -14.79 34.01
C ALA A 179 1.15 -15.07 32.66
N GLU A 180 2.40 -14.61 32.51
CA GLU A 180 3.16 -14.91 31.32
C GLU A 180 3.18 -16.43 31.14
N LYS A 181 2.85 -16.86 29.94
CA LYS A 181 2.91 -18.24 29.48
C LYS A 181 3.94 -18.31 28.38
#